data_AF-A0A8S0VDT7-F1
#
_entry.id   AF-A0A8S0VDT7-F1
#
_cell.length_a   1.000
_cell.length_b   1.000
_cell.length_c   1.000
_cell.angle_alpha   90.00
_cell.angle_beta   90.00
_cell.angle_gamma   90.00
#
_symmetry.space_group_name_H-M   'P 1'
#
loop_
_entity.id
_entity.type
_entity.pdbx_description
1 polymer ?
#
loop_
_entity_poly.entity_id
_entity_poly.type
_entity_poly.pdbx_seq_one_letter_code
_entity_poly.pdbx_strand_id
1 'polypeptide(L)'
;MSIFNSARQTYPNLRVRADVEAFVRVIPHLMRVIGLWTKDLDNHEGDSMELKIVLDYDVPQQQNNHDCGIFVIKYAEYILHNGFESMPKEFDATRARLDIATQLYIHRDIKKATKGGTKRSRGV
;
A
#
# COMPACT_ATOMS: atom_id res chain seq x y z
N MET A 1 -2.38 11.43 -5.66
CA MET A 1 -2.89 10.20 -5.01
C MET A 1 -3.32 9.22 -6.09
N SER A 2 -2.56 8.14 -6.27
CA SER A 2 -2.95 7.03 -7.14
C SER A 2 -3.88 6.07 -6.38
N ILE A 3 -4.93 5.60 -7.05
CA ILE A 3 -5.90 4.64 -6.52
C ILE A 3 -5.77 3.34 -7.32
N PHE A 4 -5.49 2.26 -6.61
CA PHE A 4 -5.42 0.91 -7.15
C PHE A 4 -6.59 0.08 -6.62
N ASN A 5 -7.39 -0.47 -7.53
CA ASN A 5 -8.62 -1.19 -7.18
C ASN A 5 -8.68 -2.52 -7.94
N SER A 6 -8.46 -3.62 -7.22
CA SER A 6 -8.57 -4.98 -7.77
C SER A 6 -10.02 -5.42 -7.97
N ALA A 7 -10.97 -4.82 -7.25
CA ALA A 7 -12.36 -5.24 -7.14
C ALA A 7 -13.30 -4.42 -8.03
N ARG A 8 -12.82 -3.92 -9.18
CA ARG A 8 -13.57 -2.98 -10.05
C ARG A 8 -14.94 -3.49 -10.48
N GLN A 9 -15.10 -4.81 -10.60
CA GLN A 9 -16.37 -5.46 -10.95
C GLN A 9 -17.43 -5.30 -9.85
N THR A 10 -17.01 -5.25 -8.59
CA THR A 10 -17.89 -5.08 -7.42
C THR A 10 -17.99 -3.62 -6.99
N TYR A 11 -16.86 -2.91 -7.00
CA TYR A 11 -16.74 -1.51 -6.60
C TYR A 11 -16.19 -0.70 -7.77
N PRO A 12 -17.06 -0.08 -8.58
CA PRO A 12 -16.63 0.70 -9.73
C PRO A 12 -15.70 1.85 -9.30
N ASN A 13 -14.65 2.11 -10.10
CA ASN A 13 -13.65 3.13 -9.79
C ASN A 13 -14.24 4.53 -9.52
N LEU A 14 -15.35 4.89 -10.18
CA LEU A 14 -16.02 6.18 -9.95
C LEU A 14 -16.65 6.27 -8.56
N ARG A 15 -17.18 5.17 -8.04
CA ARG A 15 -17.70 5.12 -6.67
C ARG A 15 -16.57 5.22 -5.66
N VAL A 16 -15.50 4.44 -5.87
CA VAL A 16 -14.29 4.50 -5.02
C VAL A 16 -13.70 5.91 -5.04
N ARG A 17 -13.65 6.58 -6.20
CA ARG A 17 -13.19 7.96 -6.34
C ARG A 17 -14.00 8.92 -5.47
N ALA A 18 -15.32 8.86 -5.54
CA ALA A 18 -16.20 9.71 -4.74
C ALA A 18 -15.99 9.46 -3.23
N ASP A 19 -15.87 8.20 -2.83
CA ASP A 19 -15.66 7.83 -1.42
C ASP A 19 -14.32 8.33 -0.87
N VAL A 20 -13.29 8.48 -1.72
CA VAL A 20 -11.98 8.98 -1.28
C VAL A 20 -11.74 10.47 -1.52
N GLU A 21 -12.69 11.16 -2.14
CA GLU A 21 -12.54 12.57 -2.51
C GLU A 21 -12.30 13.47 -1.30
N ALA A 22 -12.93 13.17 -0.15
CA ALA A 22 -12.70 13.91 1.09
C ALA A 22 -11.21 13.89 1.53
N PHE A 23 -10.49 12.79 1.28
CA PHE A 23 -9.10 12.64 1.70
C PHE A 23 -8.12 13.50 0.89
N VAL A 24 -8.49 13.91 -0.32
CA VAL A 24 -7.70 14.79 -1.19
C VAL A 24 -7.27 16.07 -0.50
N ARG A 25 -8.17 16.62 0.33
CA ARG A 25 -7.95 17.83 1.12
C ARG A 25 -7.40 17.50 2.49
N VAL A 26 -7.95 16.50 3.16
CA VAL A 26 -7.62 16.22 4.57
C VAL A 26 -6.17 15.74 4.73
N ILE A 27 -5.70 14.82 3.89
CA ILE A 27 -4.36 14.22 4.04
C ILE A 27 -3.24 15.28 3.97
N PRO A 28 -3.19 16.16 2.96
CA PRO A 28 -2.14 17.19 2.88
C PRO A 28 -2.11 18.13 4.08
N HIS A 29 -3.28 18.51 4.59
CA HIS A 29 -3.37 19.35 5.79
C HIS A 29 -2.82 18.63 7.02
N LEU A 30 -3.15 17.34 7.20
CA LEU A 30 -2.59 16.51 8.27
C LEU A 30 -1.07 16.37 8.13
N MET A 31 -0.57 16.08 6.91
CA MET A 31 0.85 15.98 6.61
C MET A 31 1.60 17.28 6.91
N ARG A 32 0.98 18.43 6.62
CA ARG A 32 1.54 19.74 6.97
C ARG A 32 1.66 19.95 8.46
N VAL A 33 0.63 19.59 9.23
CA VAL A 33 0.65 19.72 10.70
C VAL A 33 1.81 18.94 11.32
N ILE A 34 2.14 17.78 10.77
CA ILE A 34 3.25 16.94 11.25
C ILE A 34 4.59 17.23 10.55
N GLY A 35 4.67 18.30 9.75
CA GLY A 35 5.91 18.71 9.07
C GLY A 35 6.39 17.77 7.95
N LEU A 36 5.53 16.88 7.45
CA LEU A 36 5.85 15.95 6.35
C LEU A 36 5.39 16.44 4.98
N TRP A 37 4.70 17.58 4.91
CA TRP A 37 4.33 18.20 3.64
C TRP A 37 5.46 19.08 3.11
N THR A 38 6.15 18.61 2.08
CA THR A 38 7.07 19.43 1.29
C THR A 38 6.30 20.03 0.12
N LYS A 39 6.35 21.36 -0.06
CA LYS A 39 5.84 21.98 -1.30
C LYS A 39 6.60 21.35 -2.48
N ASP A 40 5.87 20.87 -3.48
CA ASP A 40 6.47 20.45 -4.74
C ASP A 40 7.27 21.63 -5.31
N LEU A 41 8.57 21.45 -5.46
CA LEU A 41 9.46 22.48 -6.00
C LEU A 41 9.15 22.81 -7.47
N ASP A 42 8.45 21.91 -8.16
CA ASP A 42 8.14 22.00 -9.59
C ASP A 42 6.79 22.65 -9.90
N ASN A 43 5.96 22.94 -8.89
CA ASN A 43 4.67 23.60 -9.08
C ASN A 43 4.78 25.09 -8.75
N HIS A 44 5.04 25.90 -9.77
CA HIS A 44 4.99 27.36 -9.72
C HIS A 44 3.55 27.94 -9.66
N GLU A 45 2.51 27.10 -9.57
CA GLU A 45 1.12 27.53 -9.47
C GLU A 45 0.49 27.15 -8.13
N GLY A 46 0.48 28.13 -7.21
CA GLY A 46 -0.55 28.29 -6.19
C GLY A 46 -0.45 27.42 -4.93
N ASP A 47 -0.81 28.00 -3.79
CA ASP A 47 -0.93 27.38 -2.46
C ASP A 47 -1.94 26.20 -2.36
N SER A 48 -2.33 25.58 -3.47
CA SER A 48 -3.27 24.46 -3.45
C SER A 48 -2.62 23.21 -2.90
N MET A 49 -2.99 22.85 -1.68
CA MET A 49 -2.59 21.59 -1.03
C MET A 49 -3.50 20.42 -1.44
N GLU A 50 -4.14 20.45 -2.60
CA GLU A 50 -5.04 19.36 -3.02
C GLU A 50 -4.28 18.26 -3.77
N LEU A 51 -4.43 17.01 -3.32
CA LEU A 51 -3.91 15.86 -4.06
C LEU A 51 -4.71 15.60 -5.35
N LYS A 52 -4.04 15.55 -6.49
CA LYS A 52 -4.66 15.03 -7.72
C LYS A 52 -4.98 13.54 -7.58
N ILE A 53 -6.23 13.14 -7.77
CA ILE A 53 -6.62 11.73 -7.87
C ILE A 53 -6.25 11.18 -9.25
N VAL A 54 -5.54 10.05 -9.28
CA VAL A 54 -5.26 9.27 -10.50
C VAL A 54 -5.82 7.87 -10.30
N LEU A 55 -6.74 7.46 -11.17
CA LEU A 55 -7.28 6.10 -11.18
C LEU A 55 -6.40 5.23 -12.07
N ASP A 56 -5.85 4.15 -11.51
CA ASP A 56 -5.11 3.19 -12.31
C ASP A 56 -6.05 2.08 -12.79
N TYR A 57 -6.15 1.93 -14.12
CA TYR A 57 -7.00 0.95 -14.77
C TYR A 57 -6.25 -0.29 -15.20
N ASP A 58 -4.92 -0.26 -15.14
CA ASP A 58 -4.04 -1.25 -15.73
C ASP A 58 -3.41 -2.17 -14.67
N VAL A 59 -4.03 -2.20 -13.48
CA VAL A 59 -3.66 -3.11 -12.39
C VAL A 59 -4.35 -4.45 -12.46
N PRO A 60 -3.69 -5.52 -11.98
CA PRO A 60 -4.28 -6.85 -11.85
C PRO A 60 -5.63 -6.83 -11.16
N GLN A 61 -6.63 -7.51 -11.73
CA GLN A 61 -7.99 -7.55 -11.20
C GLN A 61 -8.26 -8.88 -10.51
N GLN A 62 -8.93 -8.82 -9.36
CA GLN A 62 -9.37 -10.03 -8.67
C GLN A 62 -10.59 -10.64 -9.38
N GLN A 63 -10.70 -11.97 -9.36
CA GLN A 63 -11.81 -12.71 -9.97
C GLN A 63 -12.80 -13.28 -8.94
N ASN A 64 -12.65 -12.90 -7.67
CA ASN A 64 -13.51 -13.31 -6.56
C ASN A 64 -13.81 -12.13 -5.63
N ASN A 65 -14.49 -12.34 -4.50
CA ASN A 65 -14.89 -11.28 -3.58
C ASN A 65 -14.04 -11.19 -2.29
N HIS A 66 -12.96 -11.97 -2.17
CA HIS A 66 -12.22 -12.12 -0.91
C HIS A 66 -10.70 -11.89 -1.02
N ASP A 67 -10.16 -11.72 -2.22
CA ASP A 67 -8.71 -11.55 -2.42
C ASP A 67 -8.23 -10.09 -2.43
N CYS A 68 -9.12 -9.10 -2.29
CA CYS A 68 -8.76 -7.68 -2.37
C CYS A 68 -7.58 -7.30 -1.46
N GLY A 69 -7.51 -7.86 -0.25
CA GLY A 69 -6.39 -7.64 0.66
C GLY A 69 -5.05 -8.15 0.12
N ILE A 70 -5.03 -9.29 -0.58
CA ILE A 70 -3.82 -9.83 -1.19
C ILE A 70 -3.35 -8.94 -2.33
N PHE A 71 -4.27 -8.46 -3.17
CA PHE A 71 -3.94 -7.53 -4.26
C PHE A 71 -3.40 -6.20 -3.73
N VAL A 72 -4.01 -5.62 -2.68
CA VAL A 72 -3.50 -4.39 -2.04
C VAL A 72 -2.08 -4.59 -1.51
N ILE A 73 -1.78 -5.73 -0.86
CA ILE A 73 -0.43 -6.04 -0.39
C ILE A 73 0.55 -6.11 -1.57
N LYS A 74 0.17 -6.77 -2.67
CA LYS A 74 1.01 -6.85 -3.86
C LYS A 74 1.23 -5.50 -4.52
N TYR A 75 0.21 -4.65 -4.66
CA TYR A 75 0.40 -3.28 -5.15
C TYR A 75 1.42 -2.52 -4.31
N ALA A 76 1.29 -2.58 -2.98
CA ALA A 76 2.21 -1.93 -2.07
C ALA A 76 3.63 -2.47 -2.19
N GLU A 77 3.82 -3.79 -2.28
CA GLU A 77 5.13 -4.42 -2.50
C GLU A 77 5.82 -3.87 -3.75
N TYR A 78 5.13 -3.88 -4.89
CA TYR A 78 5.71 -3.39 -6.15
C TYR A 78 6.01 -1.87 -6.13
N ILE A 79 5.16 -1.07 -5.48
CA ILE A 79 5.40 0.38 -5.33
C ILE A 79 6.64 0.63 -4.46
N LEU A 80 6.76 -0.05 -3.32
CA LEU A 80 7.89 0.11 -2.39
C LEU A 80 9.22 -0.31 -3.00
N HIS A 81 9.20 -1.22 -3.97
CA HIS A 81 10.38 -1.68 -4.69
C HIS A 81 10.64 -0.93 -6.01
N ASN A 82 9.93 0.17 -6.29
CA ASN A 82 9.99 0.90 -7.58
C ASN A 82 9.77 -0.01 -8.80
N GLY A 83 9.04 -1.11 -8.62
CA GLY A 83 8.81 -2.14 -9.62
C GLY A 83 7.42 -2.10 -10.23
N PHE A 84 6.60 -1.09 -9.93
CA PHE A 84 5.19 -1.08 -10.31
C PHE A 84 4.95 -1.24 -11.81
N GLU A 85 5.80 -0.62 -12.65
CA GLU A 85 5.76 -0.79 -14.11
C GLU A 85 5.99 -2.24 -14.58
N SER A 86 6.66 -3.05 -13.76
CA SER A 86 6.94 -4.46 -14.02
C SER A 86 5.91 -5.41 -13.38
N MET A 87 4.85 -4.89 -12.75
CA MET A 87 3.84 -5.73 -12.12
C MET A 87 3.10 -6.58 -13.17
N PRO A 88 3.04 -7.92 -12.99
CA PRO A 88 2.36 -8.79 -13.94
C PRO A 88 0.86 -8.50 -13.93
N LYS A 89 0.20 -8.59 -15.10
CA LYS A 89 -1.26 -8.35 -15.24
C LYS A 89 -2.13 -9.33 -14.47
N GLU A 90 -1.61 -10.51 -14.19
CA GLU A 90 -2.27 -11.56 -13.44
C GLU A 90 -1.26 -12.27 -12.55
N PHE A 91 -1.72 -12.77 -11.40
CA PHE A 91 -0.92 -13.62 -10.52
C PHE A 91 -1.83 -14.56 -9.74
N ASP A 92 -1.27 -15.68 -9.27
CA ASP A 92 -2.00 -16.63 -8.42
C ASP A 92 -2.12 -16.06 -7.00
N ALA A 93 -3.32 -15.60 -6.65
CA ALA A 93 -3.62 -15.04 -5.34
C ALA A 93 -3.52 -16.08 -4.20
N THR A 94 -3.74 -17.36 -4.48
CA THR A 94 -3.61 -18.43 -3.48
C THR A 94 -2.14 -18.64 -3.14
N ARG A 95 -1.28 -18.69 -4.16
CA ARG A 95 0.16 -18.76 -3.96
C ARG A 95 0.69 -17.51 -3.26
N ALA A 96 0.27 -16.32 -3.70
CA ALA A 96 0.66 -15.07 -3.05
C ALA A 96 0.27 -15.04 -1.57
N ARG A 97 -0.93 -15.53 -1.21
CA ARG A 97 -1.36 -15.67 0.18
C ARG A 97 -0.45 -16.60 0.97
N LEU A 98 -0.11 -17.77 0.41
CA LEU A 98 0.78 -18.73 1.06
C LEU A 98 2.19 -18.15 1.26
N ASP A 99 2.71 -17.44 0.27
CA ASP A 99 4.03 -16.79 0.34
C ASP A 99 4.03 -15.71 1.44
N ILE A 100 3.01 -14.85 1.48
CA ILE A 100 2.87 -13.82 2.53
C ILE A 100 2.77 -14.47 3.92
N ALA A 101 1.94 -15.51 4.07
CA ALA A 101 1.80 -16.22 5.34
C ALA A 101 3.11 -16.85 5.80
N THR A 102 3.86 -17.43 4.87
CA THR A 102 5.19 -18.02 5.13
C THR A 102 6.19 -16.97 5.57
N GLN A 103 6.24 -15.82 4.87
CA GLN A 103 7.12 -14.71 5.25
C GLN A 103 6.78 -14.18 6.66
N LEU A 104 5.49 -14.02 6.98
CA LEU A 104 5.06 -13.60 8.32
C LEU A 104 5.43 -14.60 9.41
N TYR A 105 5.29 -15.90 9.11
CA TYR A 105 5.67 -16.98 10.02
C TYR A 105 7.18 -16.93 10.32
N ILE A 106 8.01 -16.88 9.29
CA ILE A 106 9.48 -16.80 9.40
C ILE A 106 9.88 -15.54 10.17
N HIS A 107 9.32 -14.38 9.82
CA HIS A 107 9.63 -13.12 10.49
C HIS A 107 9.31 -13.17 12.00
N ARG A 108 8.17 -13.79 12.36
CA ARG A 108 7.79 -14.00 13.76
C ARG A 108 8.80 -14.87 14.50
N ASP A 109 9.25 -15.96 13.90
CA ASP A 109 10.16 -16.90 14.52
C ASP A 109 11.57 -16.29 14.68
N ILE A 110 12.06 -15.56 13.68
CA ILE A 110 13.30 -14.76 13.78
C ILE A 110 13.19 -13.75 14.94
N LYS A 111 12.05 -13.05 15.05
CA LYS A 111 11.81 -12.07 16.12
C LYS A 111 11.76 -12.71 17.51
N LYS A 112 11.27 -13.95 17.63
CA LYS A 112 11.31 -14.72 18.88
C LYS A 112 12.73 -15.13 19.25
N ALA A 113 13.51 -15.62 18.29
CA ALA A 113 14.91 -16.02 18.50
C ALA A 113 15.78 -14.84 18.97
N THR A 114 15.63 -13.68 18.32
CA THR A 114 16.35 -12.44 18.68
C THR A 114 15.98 -11.90 20.07
N LYS A 115 14.70 -11.98 20.48
CA LYS A 115 14.28 -11.61 21.85
C LYS A 115 14.67 -12.62 22.93
N GLY A 116 14.77 -13.90 22.59
CA GLY A 116 15.19 -14.96 23.52
C GLY A 116 16.68 -14.94 23.86
N GLY A 117 17.53 -14.42 22.97
CA GLY A 117 18.98 -14.31 23.16
C GLY A 117 19.42 -13.24 24.18
N THR A 118 18.57 -12.27 24.50
CA THR A 118 18.95 -11.13 25.37
C THR A 118 18.89 -11.44 26.88
N LYS A 119 18.43 -12.63 27.29
CA LYS A 119 18.29 -13.00 28.72
C LYS A 119 19.45 -13.83 29.31
N ARG A 120 20.54 -14.08 28.58
CA ARG A 120 21.69 -14.87 29.08
C ARG A 120 23.01 -14.10 28.98
N SER A 121 23.19 -13.06 29.81
CA SER A 121 24.52 -12.52 30.15
C SER A 121 24.46 -11.47 31.27
N ARG A 122 23.99 -11.84 32.47
CA ARG A 122 24.34 -11.15 33.72
C ARG A 122 24.51 -12.19 34.81
N GLY A 123 25.73 -12.69 34.93
CA GLY A 123 26.14 -13.68 35.91
C GLY A 123 27.65 -13.82 35.89
N VAL A 124 28.33 -12.81 36.40
CA VAL A 124 29.64 -12.91 37.07
C VAL A 124 29.55 -11.98 38.27
#